data_AF-A0A5E7A0S3-F1
#
_entry.id   AF-A0A5E7A0S3-F1
#
_cell.length_a   1.000
_cell.length_b   1.000
_cell.length_c   1.000
_cell.angle_alpha   90.00
_cell.angle_beta   90.00
_cell.angle_gamma   90.00
#
_symmetry.space_group_name_H-M   'P 1'
#
loop_
_entity.id
_entity.type
_entity.pdbx_description
1 polymer ?
#
loop_
_entity_poly.entity_id
_entity_poly.type
_entity_poly.pdbx_seq_one_letter_code
_entity_poly.pdbx_strand_id
1 'polypeptide(L)' 'MRKIKEVLRLKFEVGLSARQIAVSLQVGRATIGDYLNRFAASALTWQRCAVATVSLPTTTRPPQRSTADA' A
#
# COMPACT_ATOMS: atom_id res chain seq x y z
N MET A 1 5.39 6.75 12.30
CA MET A 1 4.75 6.11 11.12
C MET A 1 5.70 5.74 9.97
N ARG A 2 6.85 6.42 9.72
CA ARG A 2 7.74 6.11 8.57
C ARG A 2 8.47 4.75 8.67
N LYS A 3 9.03 4.42 9.85
CA LYS A 3 9.77 3.16 10.08
C LYS A 3 8.91 1.90 9.88
N ILE A 4 7.65 1.92 10.32
CA ILE A 4 6.74 0.78 10.15
C ILE A 4 6.49 0.53 8.66
N LYS A 5 6.25 1.60 7.89
CA LYS A 5 6.08 1.49 6.43
C LYS A 5 7.35 0.96 5.77
N GLU A 6 8.54 1.38 6.18
CA GLU A 6 9.79 0.82 5.65
C GLU A 6 10.01 -0.64 6.03
N VAL A 7 9.70 -1.05 7.27
CA VAL A 7 9.76 -2.46 7.69
C VAL A 7 8.87 -3.32 6.77
N LEU A 8 7.63 -2.87 6.53
CA LEU A 8 6.70 -3.57 5.64
C LEU A 8 7.19 -3.58 4.20
N ARG A 9 7.73 -2.45 3.71
CA ARG A 9 8.31 -2.35 2.38
C ARG A 9 9.46 -3.34 2.17
N LEU A 10 10.43 -3.35 3.07
CA LEU A 10 11.58 -4.25 2.99
C LEU A 10 11.16 -5.73 3.11
N LYS A 11 10.09 -6.00 3.87
CA LYS A 11 9.57 -7.37 4.04
C LYS A 11 8.77 -7.87 2.84
N PHE A 12 7.89 -7.03 2.28
CA PHE A 12 6.92 -7.43 1.25
C PHE A 12 7.34 -7.06 -0.18
N GLU A 13 8.06 -5.95 -0.39
CA GLU A 13 8.57 -5.58 -1.72
C GLU A 13 9.95 -6.21 -2.00
N VAL A 14 10.85 -6.19 -1.01
CA VAL A 14 12.23 -6.67 -1.18
C VAL A 14 12.41 -8.13 -0.72
N GLY A 15 11.51 -8.63 0.12
CA GLY A 15 11.57 -10.02 0.63
C GLY A 15 12.63 -10.25 1.71
N LEU A 16 13.12 -9.20 2.38
CA LEU A 16 14.18 -9.32 3.39
C LEU A 16 13.71 -10.05 4.65
N SER A 17 14.67 -10.70 5.32
CA SER A 17 14.43 -11.31 6.62
C SER A 17 14.31 -10.25 7.72
N ALA A 18 13.56 -10.53 8.78
CA ALA A 18 13.42 -9.62 9.93
C ALA A 18 14.77 -9.24 10.55
N ARG A 19 15.78 -10.11 10.45
CA ARG A 19 17.15 -9.84 10.88
C ARG A 19 17.84 -8.77 10.03
N GLN A 20 17.73 -8.85 8.71
CA GLN A 20 18.31 -7.84 7.81
C GLN A 20 17.63 -6.49 8.00
N ILE A 21 16.30 -6.48 8.12
CA ILE A 21 15.52 -5.26 8.37
C ILE A 21 15.91 -4.61 9.70
N ALA A 22 16.13 -5.41 10.76
CA ALA A 22 16.61 -4.92 12.05
C ALA A 22 17.95 -4.19 11.96
N VAL A 23 18.88 -4.74 11.17
CA VAL A 23 20.19 -4.12 10.94
C VAL A 23 20.07 -2.86 10.10
N SER A 24 19.32 -2.89 8.99
CA SER A 24 19.15 -1.76 8.09
C SER A 24 18.46 -0.56 8.73
N LEU A 25 17.47 -0.80 9.58
CA LEU A 25 16.70 0.26 10.23
C LEU A 25 17.16 0.56 11.67
N GLN A 26 18.17 -0.18 12.16
CA GLN A 26 18.64 -0.16 13.56
C GLN A 26 17.47 -0.28 14.55
N VAL A 27 16.60 -1.27 14.33
CA VAL A 27 15.43 -1.52 15.18
C VAL A 27 15.54 -2.93 15.78
N GLY A 28 15.18 -3.08 17.05
CA GLY A 28 15.16 -4.38 17.70
C GLY A 28 14.21 -5.37 17.03
N ARG A 29 14.60 -6.65 16.95
CA ARG A 29 13.77 -7.74 16.40
C ARG A 29 12.39 -7.83 17.08
N ALA A 30 12.35 -7.59 18.39
CA ALA A 30 11.10 -7.56 19.17
C ALA A 30 10.15 -6.48 18.66
N THR A 31 10.67 -5.27 18.40
CA THR A 31 9.88 -4.16 17.88
C THR A 31 9.36 -4.44 16.47
N ILE A 32 10.14 -5.13 15.62
CA ILE A 32 9.68 -5.57 14.29
C ILE A 32 8.52 -6.56 14.42
N GLY A 33 8.64 -7.55 15.31
CA GLY A 33 7.55 -8.49 15.59
C GLY A 33 6.29 -7.77 16.08
N ASP A 34 6.46 -6.81 16.99
CA ASP A 34 5.36 -6.00 17.52
C ASP A 34 4.69 -5.15 16.43
N TYR A 35 5.47 -4.59 15.50
CA TYR A 35 4.95 -3.87 14.34
C TYR A 35 4.22 -4.76 13.36
N LEU A 36 4.74 -5.95 13.07
CA LEU A 36 4.06 -6.92 12.20
C LEU A 36 2.76 -7.41 12.83
N ASN A 37 2.74 -7.64 14.14
CA ASN A 37 1.55 -8.09 14.86
C ASN A 37 0.47 -6.99 14.91
N ARG A 38 0.86 -5.76 15.27
CA ARG A 38 -0.06 -4.60 15.21
C ARG A 38 -0.55 -4.32 13.80
N PHE A 39 0.31 -4.53 12.80
CA PHE A 39 -0.06 -4.38 11.40
C PHE A 39 -1.01 -5.49 10.95
N ALA A 40 -0.83 -6.73 11.39
CA ALA A 40 -1.78 -7.82 11.11
C ALA A 40 -3.14 -7.59 11.80
N ALA A 41 -3.13 -6.99 13.00
CA ALA A 41 -4.34 -6.62 13.73
C ALA A 41 -5.08 -5.43 13.10
N SER A 42 -4.36 -4.50 12.47
CA SER A 42 -4.98 -3.49 11.61
C SER A 42 -5.33 -4.15 10.28
N ALA A 43 -6.59 -4.26 9.90
CA ALA A 43 -7.01 -4.85 8.61
C ALA A 43 -6.56 -4.07 7.34
N LEU A 44 -5.47 -3.30 7.44
CA LEU A 44 -4.84 -2.51 6.39
C LEU A 44 -3.88 -3.39 5.62
N THR A 45 -4.32 -3.92 4.48
CA THR A 45 -3.45 -4.69 3.59
C THR A 45 -2.37 -3.78 3.00
N TRP A 46 -1.09 -4.15 3.16
CA TRP A 46 0.08 -3.35 2.70
C TRP A 46 -0.05 -2.96 1.22
N GLN A 47 -0.59 -3.87 0.40
CA GLN A 47 -0.82 -3.65 -1.02
C GLN A 47 -1.79 -2.51 -1.32
N ARG A 48 -2.81 -2.29 -0.46
CA ARG A 48 -3.81 -1.22 -0.64
C ARG A 48 -3.21 0.18 -0.46
N CYS A 49 -2.12 0.31 0.31
CA CYS A 49 -1.48 1.59 0.60
C CYS A 49 -0.52 2.04 -0.52
N ALA A 50 0.06 1.08 -1.26
CA ALA A 50 0.88 1.37 -2.44
C ALA A 50 0.01 1.64 -3.69
N VAL A 51 -1.15 0.97 -3.80
CA VAL A 51 -2.09 1.12 -4.91
C VAL A 51 -3.21 2.11 -4.57
N ALA A 52 -2.85 3.36 -4.28
CA ALA A 52 -3.75 4.46 -4.61
C ALA A 52 -3.66 4.66 -6.13
N THR A 53 -4.14 3.67 -6.89
CA THR A 53 -4.41 3.83 -8.32
C THR A 53 -5.35 5.01 -8.40
N VAL A 54 -4.92 6.03 -9.15
CA VAL A 54 -5.78 7.12 -9.59
C VAL A 54 -7.03 6.46 -10.17
N SER A 55 -8.14 6.48 -9.43
CA SER A 55 -9.42 6.13 -10.02
C SER A 55 -9.79 7.36 -10.82
N LEU A 56 -9.27 7.46 -12.05
CA LEU A 56 -9.79 8.39 -13.04
C LEU A 56 -11.28 8.06 -13.18
N PRO A 57 -12.22 8.96 -12.82
CA PRO A 57 -13.53 8.86 -13.41
C PRO A 57 -13.31 9.16 -14.89
N THR A 58 -13.27 8.11 -15.71
CA THR A 58 -13.35 8.23 -17.16
C THR A 58 -14.62 9.01 -17.47
N THR A 59 -14.46 10.32 -17.68
CA THR A 59 -15.47 11.15 -18.32
C THR A 59 -15.43 10.77 -19.80
N THR A 60 -16.01 9.63 -20.14
CA THR A 60 -16.42 9.37 -21.52
C THR A 60 -17.89 9.69 -21.59
N ARG A 61 -18.15 10.99 -21.65
CA ARG A 61 -19.35 11.55 -22.27
C ARG A 61 -19.35 11.12 -23.74
N PRO A 62 -20.31 10.31 -24.22
CA PRO A 62 -20.56 10.23 -25.64
C PRO A 62 -21.34 11.49 -26.08
N PRO A 63 -21.15 11.95 -27.33
CA PRO A 63 -21.71 13.20 -27.82
C PRO A 63 -23.23 13.13 -27.95
N GLN A 64 -23.94 14.12 -27.40
CA GLN A 64 -25.29 14.44 -27.87
C GLN A 64 -25.12 15.11 -29.22
N ARG A 65 -25.31 14.36 -30.32
CA ARG A 65 -25.59 14.96 -31.62
C ARG A 65 -26.46 14.02 -32.45
N SER A 66 -27.48 14.63 -33.05
CA SER A 66 -28.45 14.11 -34.03
C SER A 66 -29.58 13.25 -33.46
N THR A 67 -30.86 13.46 -33.78
CA THR A 67 -31.58 14.32 -34.76
C THR A 67 -33.07 14.21 -34.38
N ALA A 68 -33.84 15.30 -34.34
CA ALA A 68 -34.88 15.63 -35.34
C ALA A 68 -35.88 14.49 -35.70
N ASP A 69 -37.17 14.84 -35.57
CA ASP A 69 -38.39 14.26 -36.18
C ASP A 69 -38.99 12.92 -35.69
N ALA A 70 -40.10 13.03 -34.94
CA ALA A 70 -41.36 12.30 -35.14
C ALA A 70 -42.50 12.98 -34.35
#